data_AF-B7TW83-F1
#
_entry.id   AF-B7TW83-F1
#
_cell.length_a   1.000
_cell.length_b   1.000
_cell.length_c   1.000
_cell.angle_alpha   90.00
_cell.angle_beta   90.00
_cell.angle_gamma   90.00
#
_symmetry.space_group_name_H-M   'P 1'
#
loop_
_entity.id
_entity.type
_entity.pdbx_description
1 polymer ?
#
loop_
_entity_poly.entity_id
_entity_poly.type
_entity_poly.pdbx_seq_one_letter_code
_entity_poly.pdbx_strand_id
1 'polypeptide(L)'
;TPDHIKKAAIQAINDAKTKYTAIDGTRELKDAIINKLERDNDLEYTSNQICVGTGAKQVLFNLFMATINSGDEVIIPAPYWVSYVDMINLFGGLPVVVECKQNFKLTPKLLKNKITKKTKWLILNSPNNPAGAVYTYDELKDISQILLEYPHVNIVTDDIYEHIIYDEKFFTIAQVEPKLYNRVFMVNGVSKAYAMTGWRIGYVAGRSDVVKAISTLQSQSTSNPNSIAQAAAVEALNGNHSFLKERTGIFKSRRDFMVEKLNSAPGLSASIPQGAFYLFVSCEGLLSKSTKSGKVINNDLDFAEYLLEDHLVA
;
A
#
# COMPACT_ATOMS: atom_id res chain seq x y z
N THR A 1 5.68 -15.89 8.48
CA THR A 1 4.47 -15.95 9.33
C THR A 1 4.80 -16.32 10.78
N PRO A 2 4.33 -15.55 11.79
CA PRO A 2 4.34 -15.94 13.21
C PRO A 2 3.66 -17.29 13.50
N ASP A 3 4.10 -17.98 14.54
CA ASP A 3 3.64 -19.36 14.81
C ASP A 3 2.20 -19.45 15.30
N HIS A 4 1.68 -18.47 16.05
CA HIS A 4 0.27 -18.46 16.45
C HIS A 4 -0.67 -18.41 15.23
N ILE A 5 -0.31 -17.61 14.22
CA ILE A 5 -1.03 -17.55 12.93
C ILE A 5 -0.94 -18.87 12.16
N LYS A 6 0.24 -19.52 12.13
CA LYS A 6 0.38 -20.85 11.50
C LYS A 6 -0.52 -21.88 12.18
N LYS A 7 -0.56 -21.88 13.51
CA LYS A 7 -1.42 -22.78 14.30
C LYS A 7 -2.89 -22.56 13.98
N ALA A 8 -3.34 -21.32 13.87
CA ALA A 8 -4.72 -21.01 13.46
C ALA A 8 -5.06 -21.55 12.06
N ALA A 9 -4.13 -21.45 11.11
CA ALA A 9 -4.31 -22.03 9.78
C ALA A 9 -4.40 -23.57 9.82
N ILE A 10 -3.50 -24.22 10.58
CA ILE A 10 -3.52 -25.68 10.76
C ILE A 10 -4.81 -26.12 11.42
N GLN A 11 -5.28 -25.39 12.45
CA GLN A 11 -6.54 -25.69 13.11
C GLN A 11 -7.72 -25.53 12.14
N ALA A 12 -7.75 -24.48 11.31
CA ALA A 12 -8.78 -24.31 10.30
C ALA A 12 -8.84 -25.46 9.28
N ILE A 13 -7.68 -26.06 8.95
CA ILE A 13 -7.62 -27.28 8.13
C ILE A 13 -8.25 -28.45 8.88
N ASN A 14 -7.85 -28.67 10.14
CA ASN A 14 -8.37 -29.75 10.98
C ASN A 14 -9.90 -29.64 11.22
N ASP A 15 -10.40 -28.41 11.39
CA ASP A 15 -11.83 -28.10 11.57
C ASP A 15 -12.61 -28.13 10.25
N ALA A 16 -11.97 -28.54 9.15
CA ALA A 16 -12.56 -28.62 7.83
C ALA A 16 -13.18 -27.30 7.33
N LYS A 17 -12.58 -26.14 7.65
CA LYS A 17 -12.92 -24.82 7.06
C LYS A 17 -12.45 -24.73 5.61
N THR A 18 -12.86 -25.68 4.77
CA THR A 18 -12.37 -25.93 3.40
C THR A 18 -13.43 -25.68 2.33
N LYS A 19 -14.58 -25.14 2.71
CA LYS A 19 -15.70 -24.85 1.80
C LYS A 19 -15.69 -23.38 1.38
N TYR A 20 -16.53 -23.05 0.41
CA TYR A 20 -16.77 -21.66 0.04
C TYR A 20 -17.22 -20.85 1.27
N THR A 21 -16.74 -19.62 1.33
CA THR A 21 -17.15 -18.63 2.33
C THR A 21 -17.99 -17.56 1.65
N ALA A 22 -18.46 -16.56 2.39
CA ALA A 22 -18.99 -15.35 1.78
C ALA A 22 -17.94 -14.72 0.85
N ILE A 23 -18.40 -14.19 -0.29
CA ILE A 23 -17.56 -13.66 -1.39
C ILE A 23 -16.60 -12.59 -0.88
N ASP A 24 -17.09 -11.71 -0.02
CA ASP A 24 -16.40 -10.57 0.55
C ASP A 24 -15.72 -10.87 1.89
N GLY A 25 -15.62 -12.15 2.25
CA GLY A 25 -14.92 -12.65 3.44
C GLY A 25 -15.83 -13.15 4.55
N THR A 26 -15.32 -14.05 5.39
CA THR A 26 -16.09 -14.57 6.54
C THR A 26 -16.44 -13.46 7.52
N ARG A 27 -17.53 -13.68 8.27
CA ARG A 27 -17.98 -12.74 9.31
C ARG A 27 -16.87 -12.47 10.32
N GLU A 28 -16.19 -13.51 10.79
CA GLU A 28 -15.13 -13.40 11.79
C GLU A 28 -13.95 -12.56 11.31
N LEU A 29 -13.60 -12.65 10.02
CA LEU A 29 -12.53 -11.84 9.46
C LEU A 29 -12.95 -10.38 9.30
N LYS A 30 -14.18 -10.12 8.86
CA LYS A 30 -14.71 -8.75 8.80
C LYS A 30 -14.78 -8.11 10.19
N ASP A 31 -15.24 -8.84 11.19
CA ASP A 31 -15.29 -8.37 12.58
C ASP A 31 -13.87 -8.08 13.10
N ALA A 32 -12.88 -8.93 12.80
CA ALA A 32 -11.48 -8.69 13.16
C ALA A 32 -10.88 -7.46 12.45
N ILE A 33 -11.25 -7.21 11.20
CA ILE A 33 -10.84 -6.00 10.45
C ILE A 33 -11.46 -4.76 11.08
N ILE A 34 -12.76 -4.78 11.39
CA ILE A 34 -13.45 -3.65 12.04
C ILE A 34 -12.79 -3.31 13.37
N ASN A 35 -12.57 -4.31 14.22
CA ASN A 35 -11.90 -4.13 15.51
C ASN A 35 -10.47 -3.58 15.35
N LYS A 36 -9.74 -4.00 14.31
CA LYS A 36 -8.42 -3.46 14.00
C LYS A 36 -8.49 -1.99 13.60
N LEU A 37 -9.45 -1.62 12.75
CA LEU A 37 -9.60 -0.24 12.25
C LEU A 37 -10.01 0.71 13.38
N GLU A 38 -10.86 0.25 14.30
CA GLU A 38 -11.21 1.00 15.51
C GLU A 38 -9.98 1.14 16.43
N ARG A 39 -9.32 0.02 16.77
CA ARG A 39 -8.20 -0.01 17.72
C ARG A 39 -6.96 0.76 17.25
N ASP A 40 -6.59 0.61 15.97
CA ASP A 40 -5.30 1.10 15.47
C ASP A 40 -5.43 2.43 14.71
N ASN A 41 -6.61 2.74 14.20
CA ASN A 41 -6.83 3.89 13.32
C ASN A 41 -7.93 4.84 13.82
N ASP A 42 -8.60 4.54 14.94
CA ASP A 42 -9.74 5.31 15.48
C ASP A 42 -10.89 5.46 14.45
N LEU A 43 -11.16 4.40 13.68
CA LEU A 43 -12.18 4.42 12.61
C LEU A 43 -13.22 3.33 12.79
N GLU A 44 -14.48 3.74 12.88
CA GLU A 44 -15.63 2.85 12.96
C GLU A 44 -16.11 2.47 11.54
N TYR A 45 -16.33 1.18 11.31
CA TYR A 45 -16.88 0.64 10.06
C TYR A 45 -17.88 -0.47 10.36
N THR A 46 -18.86 -0.67 9.47
CA THR A 46 -19.79 -1.80 9.53
C THR A 46 -19.40 -2.91 8.55
N SER A 47 -19.91 -4.12 8.75
CA SER A 47 -19.54 -5.30 7.93
C SER A 47 -19.78 -5.14 6.42
N ASN A 48 -20.79 -4.36 6.01
CA ASN A 48 -21.07 -4.04 4.60
C ASN A 48 -20.15 -2.95 4.01
N GLN A 49 -19.27 -2.36 4.82
CA GLN A 49 -18.21 -1.45 4.39
C GLN A 49 -16.86 -2.16 4.23
N ILE A 50 -16.79 -3.48 4.48
CA ILE A 50 -15.57 -4.28 4.36
C ILE A 50 -15.72 -5.32 3.24
N CYS A 51 -14.72 -5.41 2.37
CA CYS A 51 -14.57 -6.53 1.43
C CYS A 51 -13.14 -7.08 1.48
N VAL A 52 -13.02 -8.39 1.68
CA VAL A 52 -11.76 -9.13 1.70
C VAL A 52 -11.51 -9.73 0.32
N GLY A 53 -10.27 -9.61 -0.18
CA GLY A 53 -9.83 -10.20 -1.44
C GLY A 53 -8.53 -10.99 -1.32
N THR A 54 -8.08 -11.54 -2.45
CA THR A 54 -6.87 -12.35 -2.63
C THR A 54 -5.60 -11.48 -2.61
N GLY A 55 -5.39 -10.81 -1.46
CA GLY A 55 -4.38 -9.79 -1.24
C GLY A 55 -4.82 -8.39 -1.67
N ALA A 56 -4.14 -7.37 -1.13
CA ALA A 56 -4.42 -5.95 -1.41
C ALA A 56 -4.39 -5.61 -2.91
N LYS A 57 -3.56 -6.31 -3.71
CA LYS A 57 -3.51 -6.16 -5.16
C LYS A 57 -4.86 -6.42 -5.84
N GLN A 58 -5.56 -7.51 -5.46
CA GLN A 58 -6.88 -7.80 -6.04
C GLN A 58 -7.90 -6.76 -5.60
N VAL A 59 -7.83 -6.33 -4.35
CA VAL A 59 -8.74 -5.33 -3.80
C VAL A 59 -8.63 -3.99 -4.56
N LEU A 60 -7.42 -3.50 -4.80
CA LEU A 60 -7.17 -2.32 -5.64
C LEU A 60 -7.65 -2.52 -7.08
N PHE A 61 -7.34 -3.68 -7.65
CA PHE A 61 -7.79 -4.03 -9.00
C PHE A 61 -9.31 -3.97 -9.13
N ASN A 62 -10.03 -4.59 -8.19
CA ASN A 62 -11.49 -4.59 -8.18
C ASN A 62 -12.07 -3.20 -7.91
N LEU A 63 -11.44 -2.40 -7.04
CA LEU A 63 -11.84 -1.01 -6.78
C LEU A 63 -11.76 -0.19 -8.06
N PHE A 64 -10.65 -0.26 -8.79
CA PHE A 64 -10.48 0.46 -10.05
C PHE A 64 -11.42 -0.09 -11.14
N MET A 65 -11.56 -1.40 -11.26
CA MET A 65 -12.51 -2.01 -12.20
C MET A 65 -13.96 -1.60 -11.94
N ALA A 66 -14.36 -1.51 -10.67
CA ALA A 66 -15.72 -1.14 -10.26
C ALA A 66 -16.04 0.32 -10.49
N THR A 67 -15.03 1.19 -10.54
CA THR A 67 -15.24 2.63 -10.42
C THR A 67 -14.67 3.44 -11.56
N ILE A 68 -13.65 3.00 -12.28
CA ILE A 68 -13.06 3.79 -13.37
C ILE A 68 -13.90 3.66 -14.64
N ASN A 69 -14.29 4.81 -15.19
CA ASN A 69 -14.82 4.92 -16.55
C ASN A 69 -13.73 5.48 -17.48
N SER A 70 -13.95 5.31 -18.79
CA SER A 70 -13.04 5.86 -19.80
C SER A 70 -12.87 7.38 -19.64
N GLY A 71 -11.61 7.80 -19.51
CA GLY A 71 -11.24 9.21 -19.37
C GLY A 71 -11.28 9.76 -17.93
N ASP A 72 -11.67 8.96 -16.94
CA ASP A 72 -11.50 9.33 -15.52
C ASP A 72 -10.01 9.45 -15.18
N GLU A 73 -9.64 10.53 -14.50
CA GLU A 73 -8.25 10.79 -14.11
C GLU A 73 -7.98 10.26 -12.70
N VAL A 74 -6.81 9.64 -12.51
CA VAL A 74 -6.34 9.15 -11.21
C VAL A 74 -4.98 9.76 -10.90
N ILE A 75 -4.91 10.58 -9.86
CA ILE A 75 -3.69 11.25 -9.43
C ILE A 75 -2.80 10.26 -8.66
N ILE A 76 -1.53 10.17 -9.07
CA ILE A 76 -0.54 9.27 -8.48
C ILE A 76 0.73 10.04 -8.14
N PRO A 77 1.07 10.23 -6.86
CA PRO A 77 2.36 10.78 -6.44
C PRO A 77 3.51 9.85 -6.85
N ALA A 78 4.54 10.38 -7.51
CA ALA A 78 5.75 9.65 -7.87
C ALA A 78 6.89 9.94 -6.87
N PRO A 79 7.72 8.93 -6.54
CA PRO A 79 7.71 7.56 -7.06
C PRO A 79 6.55 6.72 -6.49
N TYR A 80 6.08 5.76 -7.27
CA TYR A 80 4.88 4.98 -6.98
C TYR A 80 5.10 3.48 -7.17
N TRP A 81 4.25 2.67 -6.55
CA TRP A 81 4.24 1.23 -6.79
C TRP A 81 3.75 0.94 -8.21
N VAL A 82 4.60 0.24 -8.97
CA VAL A 82 4.48 0.00 -10.42
C VAL A 82 3.06 -0.35 -10.90
N SER A 83 2.31 -1.14 -10.12
CA SER A 83 1.02 -1.66 -10.56
C SER A 83 -0.11 -0.62 -10.61
N TYR A 84 0.00 0.55 -9.97
CA TYR A 84 -1.10 1.52 -9.98
C TYR A 84 -1.41 1.99 -11.41
N VAL A 85 -0.40 2.45 -12.15
CA VAL A 85 -0.53 2.96 -13.53
C VAL A 85 -1.14 1.91 -14.45
N ASP A 86 -0.64 0.68 -14.39
CA ASP A 86 -1.11 -0.40 -15.25
C ASP A 86 -2.58 -0.76 -14.98
N MET A 87 -2.99 -0.82 -13.70
CA MET A 87 -4.40 -1.09 -13.35
C MET A 87 -5.32 0.01 -13.88
N ILE A 88 -4.93 1.28 -13.74
CA ILE A 88 -5.75 2.42 -14.19
C ILE A 88 -5.89 2.40 -15.71
N ASN A 89 -4.78 2.20 -16.43
CA ASN A 89 -4.78 2.09 -17.89
C ASN A 89 -5.64 0.92 -18.38
N LEU A 90 -5.56 -0.23 -17.72
CA LEU A 90 -6.32 -1.43 -18.09
C LEU A 90 -7.84 -1.19 -18.11
N PHE A 91 -8.34 -0.30 -17.24
CA PHE A 91 -9.77 0.04 -17.15
C PHE A 91 -10.14 1.33 -17.88
N GLY A 92 -9.25 1.84 -18.73
CA GLY A 92 -9.49 3.04 -19.56
C GLY A 92 -9.39 4.36 -18.81
N GLY A 93 -8.90 4.35 -17.57
CA GLY A 93 -8.59 5.56 -16.82
C GLY A 93 -7.29 6.20 -17.30
N LEU A 94 -7.06 7.44 -16.87
CA LEU A 94 -5.88 8.24 -17.20
C LEU A 94 -5.04 8.46 -15.93
N PRO A 95 -3.86 7.81 -15.82
CA PRO A 95 -2.91 8.08 -14.75
C PRO A 95 -2.35 9.52 -14.86
N VAL A 96 -2.60 10.34 -13.85
CA VAL A 96 -2.02 11.68 -13.71
C VAL A 96 -0.87 11.59 -12.71
N VAL A 97 0.32 11.26 -13.22
CA VAL A 97 1.54 11.14 -12.40
C VAL A 97 2.02 12.52 -11.96
N VAL A 98 2.35 12.65 -10.68
CA VAL A 98 2.83 13.91 -10.06
C VAL A 98 4.21 13.68 -9.46
N GLU A 99 5.24 14.27 -10.04
CA GLU A 99 6.60 14.20 -9.50
C GLU A 99 6.73 14.92 -8.15
N CYS A 100 7.03 14.16 -7.10
CA CYS A 100 7.19 14.68 -5.74
C CYS A 100 8.67 14.79 -5.37
N LYS A 101 9.31 15.90 -5.73
CA LYS A 101 10.75 16.10 -5.48
C LYS A 101 11.09 16.31 -4.00
N GLN A 102 10.15 16.82 -3.21
CA GLN A 102 10.35 17.08 -1.79
C GLN A 102 10.06 15.81 -0.98
N ASN A 103 11.13 15.09 -0.60
CA ASN A 103 11.06 13.88 0.22
C ASN A 103 10.09 12.80 -0.32
N PHE A 104 9.84 12.79 -1.64
CA PHE A 104 8.92 11.85 -2.27
C PHE A 104 7.45 11.99 -1.83
N LYS A 105 7.05 13.15 -1.30
CA LYS A 105 5.70 13.42 -0.79
C LYS A 105 4.95 14.45 -1.63
N LEU A 106 3.66 14.19 -1.83
CA LEU A 106 2.74 15.12 -2.49
C LEU A 106 2.53 16.34 -1.60
N THR A 107 2.61 17.53 -2.19
CA THR A 107 2.29 18.78 -1.48
C THR A 107 0.90 19.28 -1.86
N PRO A 108 0.24 20.07 -0.99
CA PRO A 108 -1.06 20.69 -1.29
C PRO A 108 -1.06 21.47 -2.60
N LYS A 109 0.02 22.22 -2.88
CA LYS A 109 0.19 22.99 -4.12
C LYS A 109 0.24 22.09 -5.34
N LEU A 110 1.00 20.99 -5.28
CA LEU A 110 1.08 20.02 -6.38
C LEU A 110 -0.27 19.36 -6.63
N LEU A 111 -0.97 18.95 -5.56
CA LEU A 111 -2.30 18.35 -5.66
C LEU A 111 -3.30 19.32 -6.31
N LYS A 112 -3.41 20.55 -5.79
CA LYS A 112 -4.37 21.54 -6.30
C LYS A 112 -4.17 21.83 -7.79
N ASN A 113 -2.93 21.86 -8.26
CA ASN A 113 -2.60 22.10 -9.67
C ASN A 113 -2.93 20.92 -10.61
N LYS A 114 -3.23 19.75 -10.06
CA LYS A 114 -3.46 18.52 -10.84
C LYS A 114 -4.91 18.05 -10.81
N ILE A 115 -5.73 18.56 -9.89
CA ILE A 115 -7.16 18.26 -9.86
C ILE A 115 -7.88 18.96 -11.02
N THR A 116 -8.67 18.17 -11.74
CA THR A 116 -9.56 18.62 -12.80
C THR A 116 -11.00 18.14 -12.52
N LYS A 117 -11.94 18.49 -13.41
CA LYS A 117 -13.31 17.94 -13.38
C LYS A 117 -13.37 16.44 -13.66
N LYS A 118 -12.32 15.86 -14.27
CA LYS A 118 -12.21 14.43 -14.57
C LYS A 118 -11.49 13.64 -13.48
N THR A 119 -10.82 14.32 -12.54
CA THR A 119 -10.17 13.66 -11.41
C THR A 119 -11.18 12.92 -10.56
N LYS A 120 -11.02 11.60 -10.50
CA LYS A 120 -11.89 10.70 -9.75
C LYS A 120 -11.23 10.16 -8.49
N TRP A 121 -9.93 9.90 -8.57
CA TRP A 121 -9.16 9.29 -7.50
C TRP A 121 -7.86 10.03 -7.25
N LEU A 122 -7.50 10.15 -5.98
CA LEU A 122 -6.13 10.35 -5.52
C LEU A 122 -5.67 9.06 -4.85
N ILE A 123 -4.48 8.55 -5.21
CA ILE A 123 -3.83 7.46 -4.47
C ILE A 123 -2.82 8.06 -3.50
N LEU A 124 -2.96 7.71 -2.22
CA LEU A 124 -1.94 7.92 -1.20
C LEU A 124 -1.42 6.54 -0.76
N ASN A 125 -0.11 6.36 -0.78
CA ASN A 125 0.53 5.15 -0.27
C ASN A 125 1.56 5.57 0.78
N SER A 126 1.28 5.24 2.04
CA SER A 126 2.04 5.67 3.22
C SER A 126 2.04 4.55 4.26
N PRO A 127 3.18 4.03 4.71
CA PRO A 127 4.51 4.21 4.14
C PRO A 127 4.59 3.83 2.65
N ASN A 128 5.33 4.62 1.87
CA ASN A 128 5.39 4.50 0.42
C ASN A 128 6.29 3.32 -0.03
N ASN A 129 5.85 2.61 -1.05
CA ASN A 129 6.70 1.81 -1.94
C ASN A 129 6.85 2.58 -3.28
N PRO A 130 8.06 2.99 -3.69
CA PRO A 130 9.38 2.49 -3.26
C PRO A 130 10.18 3.40 -2.30
N ALA A 131 9.72 4.60 -1.97
CA ALA A 131 10.54 5.58 -1.26
C ALA A 131 10.66 5.37 0.26
N GLY A 132 9.74 4.60 0.86
CA GLY A 132 9.64 4.49 2.32
C GLY A 132 9.21 5.79 3.02
N ALA A 133 8.72 6.78 2.26
CA ALA A 133 8.22 8.04 2.78
C ALA A 133 6.92 7.83 3.58
N VAL A 134 6.80 8.51 4.72
CA VAL A 134 5.61 8.46 5.59
C VAL A 134 5.04 9.86 5.74
N TYR A 135 3.77 10.06 5.43
CA TYR A 135 3.10 11.34 5.66
C TYR A 135 2.83 11.54 7.16
N THR A 136 3.17 12.73 7.67
CA THR A 136 2.85 13.14 9.04
C THR A 136 1.38 13.56 9.15
N TYR A 137 0.91 13.75 10.39
CA TYR A 137 -0.43 14.29 10.65
C TYR A 137 -0.66 15.63 9.91
N ASP A 138 0.27 16.58 10.07
CA ASP A 138 0.15 17.92 9.48
C ASP A 138 0.18 17.88 7.94
N GLU A 139 1.03 17.04 7.35
CA GLU A 139 1.08 16.87 5.89
C GLU A 139 -0.25 16.29 5.34
N LEU A 140 -0.82 15.29 6.02
CA LEU A 140 -2.15 14.75 5.66
C LEU A 140 -3.25 15.78 5.89
N LYS A 141 -3.14 16.62 6.93
CA LYS A 141 -4.10 17.68 7.23
C LYS A 141 -4.11 18.75 6.15
N ASP A 142 -2.94 19.15 5.67
CA ASP A 142 -2.83 20.13 4.59
C ASP A 142 -3.36 19.58 3.26
N ILE A 143 -3.08 18.31 2.95
CA ILE A 143 -3.66 17.62 1.79
C ILE A 143 -5.19 17.54 1.91
N SER A 144 -5.70 17.25 3.10
CA SER A 144 -7.14 17.12 3.33
C SER A 144 -7.88 18.43 3.12
N GLN A 145 -7.28 19.58 3.46
CA GLN A 145 -7.89 20.89 3.17
C GLN A 145 -8.14 21.10 1.68
N ILE A 146 -7.19 20.70 0.82
CA ILE A 146 -7.39 20.75 -0.63
C ILE A 146 -8.52 19.81 -1.04
N LEU A 147 -8.53 18.57 -0.54
CA LEU A 147 -9.56 17.58 -0.90
C LEU A 147 -10.98 17.97 -0.46
N LEU A 148 -11.13 18.80 0.57
CA LEU A 148 -12.42 19.36 0.98
C LEU A 148 -12.97 20.38 -0.02
N GLU A 149 -12.11 21.09 -0.76
CA GLU A 149 -12.51 22.00 -1.85
C GLU A 149 -13.03 21.23 -3.08
N TYR A 150 -12.70 19.95 -3.22
CA TYR A 150 -13.03 19.10 -4.39
C TYR A 150 -13.82 17.84 -3.97
N PRO A 151 -15.12 17.96 -3.70
CA PRO A 151 -15.93 16.87 -3.15
C PRO A 151 -16.13 15.68 -4.09
N HIS A 152 -15.85 15.82 -5.39
CA HIS A 152 -15.96 14.75 -6.38
C HIS A 152 -14.76 13.78 -6.38
N VAL A 153 -13.63 14.18 -5.79
CA VAL A 153 -12.41 13.36 -5.74
C VAL A 153 -12.52 12.37 -4.59
N ASN A 154 -12.41 11.08 -4.89
CA ASN A 154 -12.27 10.02 -3.89
C ASN A 154 -10.78 9.75 -3.60
N ILE A 155 -10.49 9.14 -2.46
CA ILE A 155 -9.13 8.86 -2.01
C ILE A 155 -8.98 7.36 -1.81
N VAL A 156 -7.96 6.78 -2.41
CA VAL A 156 -7.45 5.46 -2.02
C VAL A 156 -6.28 5.67 -1.10
N THR A 157 -6.30 5.07 0.08
CA THR A 157 -5.14 5.02 0.97
C THR A 157 -4.66 3.58 1.05
N ASP A 158 -3.48 3.33 0.49
CA ASP A 158 -2.81 2.01 0.54
C ASP A 158 -1.87 1.99 1.76
N ASP A 159 -2.40 1.44 2.84
CA ASP A 159 -1.83 1.48 4.19
C ASP A 159 -1.14 0.16 4.54
N ILE A 160 -0.82 -0.67 3.53
CA ILE A 160 -0.28 -2.02 3.69
C ILE A 160 1.05 -2.11 4.49
N TYR A 161 1.74 -0.99 4.67
CA TYR A 161 2.99 -0.88 5.44
C TYR A 161 2.81 -0.21 6.82
N GLU A 162 1.58 0.05 7.31
CA GLU A 162 1.30 0.85 8.52
C GLU A 162 2.11 0.44 9.77
N HIS A 163 2.42 -0.86 9.91
CA HIS A 163 3.17 -1.39 11.07
C HIS A 163 4.69 -1.43 10.88
N ILE A 164 5.20 -0.98 9.73
CA ILE A 164 6.63 -0.93 9.43
C ILE A 164 7.01 0.55 9.33
N ILE A 165 7.11 1.17 10.50
CA ILE A 165 7.43 2.60 10.67
C ILE A 165 8.51 2.72 11.74
N TYR A 166 9.49 3.57 11.50
CA TYR A 166 10.70 3.65 12.32
C TYR A 166 10.70 4.83 13.27
N ASP A 167 10.60 6.03 12.69
CA ASP A 167 10.89 7.29 13.39
C ASP A 167 9.67 8.22 13.44
N GLU A 168 8.54 7.78 12.86
CA GLU A 168 7.29 8.55 12.74
C GLU A 168 6.12 7.82 13.40
N LYS A 169 4.99 8.50 13.56
CA LYS A 169 3.70 7.87 13.90
C LYS A 169 2.87 7.67 12.64
N PHE A 170 2.23 6.51 12.52
CA PHE A 170 1.26 6.28 11.44
C PHE A 170 0.01 7.13 11.62
N PHE A 171 -0.48 7.71 10.52
CA PHE A 171 -1.81 8.27 10.40
C PHE A 171 -2.37 7.92 9.03
N THR A 172 -3.69 7.70 8.99
CA THR A 172 -4.44 7.55 7.75
C THR A 172 -5.35 8.76 7.55
N ILE A 173 -5.59 9.18 6.32
CA ILE A 173 -6.23 10.48 6.05
C ILE A 173 -7.66 10.57 6.59
N ALA A 174 -8.40 9.46 6.67
CA ALA A 174 -9.74 9.42 7.25
C ALA A 174 -9.74 9.71 8.77
N GLN A 175 -8.68 9.31 9.48
CA GLN A 175 -8.48 9.62 10.90
C GLN A 175 -8.14 11.11 11.09
N VAL A 176 -7.33 11.68 10.20
CA VAL A 176 -6.89 13.08 10.26
C VAL A 176 -8.01 14.07 9.90
N GLU A 177 -8.86 13.72 8.92
CA GLU A 177 -10.00 14.53 8.51
C GLU A 177 -11.27 13.68 8.34
N PRO A 178 -12.08 13.53 9.40
CA PRO A 178 -13.30 12.72 9.38
C PRO A 178 -14.33 13.14 8.32
N LYS A 179 -14.33 14.41 7.87
CA LYS A 179 -15.20 14.86 6.77
C LYS A 179 -14.91 14.16 5.44
N LEU A 180 -13.74 13.55 5.28
CA LEU A 180 -13.38 12.76 4.10
C LEU A 180 -13.84 11.31 4.18
N TYR A 181 -14.29 10.80 5.33
CA TYR A 181 -14.59 9.39 5.59
C TYR A 181 -15.37 8.71 4.45
N ASN A 182 -16.47 9.32 3.98
CA ASN A 182 -17.33 8.76 2.93
C ASN A 182 -16.72 8.75 1.51
N ARG A 183 -15.48 9.24 1.36
CA ARG A 183 -14.70 9.32 0.12
C ARG A 183 -13.36 8.60 0.24
N VAL A 184 -13.03 8.04 1.39
CA VAL A 184 -11.77 7.30 1.60
C VAL A 184 -12.04 5.80 1.46
N PHE A 185 -11.17 5.15 0.70
CA PHE A 185 -11.14 3.71 0.49
C PHE A 185 -9.79 3.21 0.97
N MET A 186 -9.79 2.64 2.17
CA MET A 186 -8.59 2.15 2.82
C MET A 186 -8.31 0.74 2.35
N VAL A 187 -7.15 0.54 1.74
CA VAL A 187 -6.63 -0.76 1.35
C VAL A 187 -5.52 -1.15 2.30
N ASN A 188 -5.64 -2.34 2.88
CA ASN A 188 -4.63 -2.88 3.78
C ASN A 188 -4.69 -4.43 3.75
N GLY A 189 -3.92 -5.11 4.59
CA GLY A 189 -3.86 -6.56 4.61
C GLY A 189 -2.72 -7.11 5.45
N VAL A 190 -2.61 -8.43 5.46
CA VAL A 190 -1.70 -9.13 6.39
C VAL A 190 -0.32 -9.44 5.79
N SER A 191 -0.10 -9.08 4.52
CA SER A 191 1.07 -9.51 3.75
C SER A 191 2.40 -9.04 4.36
N LYS A 192 2.47 -7.78 4.81
CA LYS A 192 3.73 -7.14 5.19
C LYS A 192 3.98 -7.24 6.69
N ALA A 193 3.09 -6.69 7.51
CA ALA A 193 3.21 -6.70 8.97
C ALA A 193 3.41 -8.13 9.54
N TYR A 194 2.66 -9.10 9.01
CA TYR A 194 2.64 -10.47 9.54
C TYR A 194 3.51 -11.45 8.72
N ALA A 195 4.24 -10.97 7.70
CA ALA A 195 4.99 -11.79 6.76
C ALA A 195 4.14 -12.93 6.17
N MET A 196 2.96 -12.57 5.65
CA MET A 196 1.95 -13.47 5.07
C MET A 196 1.77 -13.24 3.55
N THR A 197 2.81 -12.84 2.84
CA THR A 197 2.76 -12.54 1.40
C THR A 197 2.15 -13.67 0.56
N GLY A 198 2.52 -14.92 0.82
CA GLY A 198 2.02 -16.11 0.11
C GLY A 198 0.59 -16.55 0.47
N TRP A 199 -0.01 -15.99 1.53
CA TRP A 199 -1.35 -16.36 2.01
C TRP A 199 -2.46 -15.64 1.25
N ARG A 200 -2.11 -14.51 0.62
CA ARG A 200 -3.00 -13.74 -0.26
C ARG A 200 -4.28 -13.25 0.43
N ILE A 201 -4.14 -12.52 1.54
CA ILE A 201 -5.27 -11.82 2.18
C ILE A 201 -4.99 -10.33 2.25
N GLY A 202 -5.97 -9.55 1.78
CA GLY A 202 -6.06 -8.10 1.92
C GLY A 202 -7.52 -7.67 1.90
N TYR A 203 -7.80 -6.42 2.23
CA TYR A 203 -9.16 -5.91 2.35
C TYR A 203 -9.24 -4.45 1.94
N VAL A 204 -10.46 -4.02 1.60
CA VAL A 204 -10.84 -2.61 1.51
C VAL A 204 -11.90 -2.30 2.55
N ALA A 205 -11.75 -1.14 3.20
CA ALA A 205 -12.79 -0.48 3.98
C ALA A 205 -13.21 0.81 3.27
N GLY A 206 -14.51 1.05 3.11
CA GLY A 206 -15.01 2.25 2.42
C GLY A 206 -16.54 2.32 2.36
N ARG A 207 -17.06 3.24 1.54
CA ARG A 207 -18.51 3.41 1.38
C ARG A 207 -19.16 2.13 0.84
N SER A 208 -20.29 1.75 1.44
CA SER A 208 -20.92 0.44 1.24
C SER A 208 -21.44 0.17 -0.18
N ASP A 209 -21.84 1.20 -0.92
CA ASP A 209 -22.26 1.09 -2.33
C ASP A 209 -21.12 0.60 -3.24
N VAL A 210 -19.92 1.18 -3.09
CA VAL A 210 -18.73 0.81 -3.85
C VAL A 210 -18.18 -0.53 -3.37
N VAL A 211 -18.16 -0.78 -2.06
CA VAL A 211 -17.77 -2.09 -1.50
C VAL A 211 -18.68 -3.21 -2.03
N LYS A 212 -19.99 -2.95 -2.16
CA LYS A 212 -20.93 -3.88 -2.79
C LYS A 212 -20.62 -4.11 -4.27
N ALA A 213 -20.23 -3.08 -5.02
CA ALA A 213 -19.81 -3.23 -6.42
C ALA A 213 -18.52 -4.07 -6.53
N ILE A 214 -17.54 -3.85 -5.66
CA ILE A 214 -16.31 -4.64 -5.56
C ILE A 214 -16.64 -6.13 -5.30
N SER A 215 -17.50 -6.41 -4.32
CA SER A 215 -17.95 -7.77 -4.00
C SER A 215 -18.68 -8.43 -5.17
N THR A 216 -19.52 -7.65 -5.88
CA THR A 216 -20.23 -8.12 -7.07
C THR A 216 -19.26 -8.53 -8.19
N LEU A 217 -18.25 -7.71 -8.49
CA LEU A 217 -17.20 -8.08 -9.45
C LEU A 217 -16.40 -9.29 -8.98
N GLN A 218 -16.04 -9.34 -7.70
CA GLN A 218 -15.27 -10.43 -7.12
C GLN A 218 -15.99 -11.79 -7.24
N SER A 219 -17.32 -11.78 -7.16
CA SER A 219 -18.15 -12.97 -7.38
C SER A 219 -17.95 -13.61 -8.76
N GLN A 220 -17.55 -12.82 -9.76
CA GLN A 220 -17.33 -13.25 -11.14
C GLN A 220 -15.85 -13.51 -11.46
N SER A 221 -14.92 -13.07 -10.61
CA SER A 221 -13.48 -13.27 -10.84
C SER A 221 -12.89 -14.43 -10.05
N THR A 222 -13.23 -14.54 -8.75
CA THR A 222 -12.54 -15.46 -7.84
C THR A 222 -13.47 -16.16 -6.85
N SER A 223 -14.74 -15.77 -6.77
CA SER A 223 -15.59 -16.09 -5.61
C SER A 223 -14.94 -15.54 -4.33
N ASN A 224 -14.90 -16.31 -3.22
CA ASN A 224 -14.26 -15.88 -1.98
C ASN A 224 -12.73 -16.11 -1.96
N PRO A 225 -11.97 -15.35 -1.16
CA PRO A 225 -10.56 -15.64 -0.91
C PRO A 225 -10.39 -16.96 -0.14
N ASN A 226 -9.17 -17.50 -0.15
CA ASN A 226 -8.82 -18.78 0.49
C ASN A 226 -9.30 -18.86 1.96
N SER A 227 -10.16 -19.84 2.28
CA SER A 227 -10.81 -19.97 3.58
C SER A 227 -9.84 -20.21 4.75
N ILE A 228 -8.75 -20.95 4.51
CA ILE A 228 -7.71 -21.22 5.52
C ILE A 228 -6.90 -19.95 5.81
N ALA A 229 -6.57 -19.18 4.77
CA ALA A 229 -5.87 -17.92 4.91
C ALA A 229 -6.75 -16.86 5.60
N GLN A 230 -8.07 -16.89 5.38
CA GLN A 230 -9.00 -16.03 6.12
C GLN A 230 -8.97 -16.34 7.62
N ALA A 231 -9.03 -17.61 8.02
CA ALA A 231 -8.93 -18.00 9.43
C ALA A 231 -7.56 -17.62 10.05
N ALA A 232 -6.47 -17.78 9.29
CA ALA A 232 -5.15 -17.31 9.71
C ALA A 232 -5.10 -15.78 9.88
N ALA A 233 -5.77 -15.03 9.01
CA ALA A 233 -5.83 -13.58 9.09
C ALA A 233 -6.66 -13.08 10.29
N VAL A 234 -7.71 -13.81 10.70
CA VAL A 234 -8.43 -13.52 11.96
C VAL A 234 -7.45 -13.53 13.13
N GLU A 235 -6.66 -14.60 13.25
CA GLU A 235 -5.64 -14.72 14.30
C GLU A 235 -4.55 -13.64 14.17
N ALA A 236 -4.17 -13.27 12.95
CA ALA A 236 -3.20 -12.20 12.74
C ALA A 236 -3.70 -10.85 13.29
N LEU A 237 -4.98 -10.52 13.08
CA LEU A 237 -5.55 -9.22 13.45
C LEU A 237 -5.98 -9.14 14.93
N ASN A 238 -6.39 -10.25 15.53
CA ASN A 238 -6.87 -10.31 16.93
C ASN A 238 -5.79 -10.79 17.92
N GLY A 239 -4.79 -11.51 17.44
CA GLY A 239 -3.78 -12.16 18.28
C GLY A 239 -2.70 -11.21 18.80
N ASN A 240 -1.57 -11.80 19.21
CA ASN A 240 -0.47 -11.07 19.82
C ASN A 240 0.36 -10.31 18.78
N HIS A 241 0.46 -8.97 18.91
CA HIS A 241 1.23 -8.09 18.04
C HIS A 241 2.61 -7.68 18.57
N SER A 242 3.06 -8.17 19.73
CA SER A 242 4.33 -7.75 20.36
C SER A 242 5.56 -7.96 19.46
N PHE A 243 5.52 -8.96 18.59
CA PHE A 243 6.58 -9.27 17.63
C PHE A 243 6.79 -8.16 16.57
N LEU A 244 5.80 -7.30 16.34
CA LEU A 244 5.92 -6.20 15.36
C LEU A 244 7.00 -5.21 15.78
N LYS A 245 7.10 -4.89 17.08
CA LYS A 245 8.12 -3.97 17.61
C LYS A 245 9.53 -4.51 17.40
N GLU A 246 9.75 -5.78 17.73
CA GLU A 246 11.03 -6.46 17.53
C GLU A 246 11.44 -6.45 16.04
N ARG A 247 10.53 -6.88 15.15
CA ARG A 247 10.80 -6.92 13.71
C ARG A 247 11.06 -5.55 13.11
N THR A 248 10.32 -4.54 13.55
CA THR A 248 10.54 -3.16 13.12
C THR A 248 11.90 -2.66 13.58
N GLY A 249 12.34 -3.03 14.79
CA GLY A 249 13.71 -2.78 15.25
C GLY A 249 14.77 -3.42 14.35
N ILE A 250 14.58 -4.68 13.95
CA ILE A 250 15.50 -5.37 13.02
C ILE A 250 15.54 -4.67 11.66
N PHE A 251 14.38 -4.29 11.11
CA PHE A 251 14.32 -3.56 9.85
C PHE A 251 14.98 -2.18 9.95
N LYS A 252 14.81 -1.47 11.07
CA LYS A 252 15.47 -0.19 11.33
C LYS A 252 16.99 -0.33 11.31
N SER A 253 17.55 -1.32 12.02
CA SER A 253 19.00 -1.56 12.02
C SER A 253 19.54 -1.88 10.62
N ARG A 254 18.78 -2.64 9.81
CA ARG A 254 19.14 -2.93 8.41
C ARG A 254 19.09 -1.67 7.54
N ARG A 255 18.06 -0.84 7.70
CA ARG A 255 17.92 0.46 7.03
C ARG A 255 19.13 1.33 7.34
N ASP A 256 19.44 1.54 8.62
CA ASP A 256 20.50 2.43 9.06
C ASP A 256 21.85 2.00 8.50
N PHE A 257 22.17 0.70 8.57
CA PHE A 257 23.37 0.13 7.97
C PHE A 257 23.44 0.37 6.46
N MET A 258 22.36 0.07 5.73
CA MET A 258 22.35 0.19 4.26
C MET A 258 22.42 1.65 3.81
N VAL A 259 21.74 2.58 4.49
CA VAL A 259 21.80 4.01 4.19
C VAL A 259 23.21 4.54 4.38
N GLU A 260 23.88 4.17 5.47
CA GLU A 260 25.28 4.55 5.72
C GLU A 260 26.18 4.05 4.58
N LYS A 261 26.08 2.76 4.22
CA LYS A 261 26.90 2.16 3.16
C LYS A 261 26.65 2.80 1.80
N LEU A 262 25.40 3.01 1.42
CA LEU A 262 25.05 3.61 0.13
C LEU A 262 25.50 5.07 0.04
N ASN A 263 25.33 5.86 1.09
CA ASN A 263 25.79 7.26 1.10
C ASN A 263 27.32 7.39 1.19
N SER A 264 28.03 6.35 1.62
CA SER A 264 29.50 6.30 1.54
C SER A 264 30.04 5.93 0.15
N ALA A 265 29.21 5.38 -0.73
CA ALA A 265 29.59 4.95 -2.07
C ALA A 265 29.59 6.12 -3.07
N PRO A 266 30.71 6.43 -3.74
CA PRO A 266 30.76 7.56 -4.67
C PRO A 266 29.74 7.47 -5.80
N GLY A 267 28.93 8.51 -5.95
CA GLY A 267 27.93 8.61 -7.02
C GLY A 267 26.55 8.04 -6.66
N LEU A 268 26.40 7.44 -5.48
CA LEU A 268 25.12 7.03 -4.91
C LEU A 268 24.67 7.98 -3.82
N SER A 269 23.35 8.13 -3.66
CA SER A 269 22.76 8.80 -2.50
C SER A 269 21.38 8.23 -2.18
N ALA A 270 21.03 8.16 -0.90
CA ALA A 270 19.74 7.67 -0.44
C ALA A 270 19.24 8.50 0.75
N SER A 271 17.99 8.95 0.66
CA SER A 271 17.27 9.52 1.80
C SER A 271 16.98 8.43 2.84
N ILE A 272 16.93 8.79 4.12
CA ILE A 272 16.54 7.86 5.19
C ILE A 272 15.02 7.67 5.11
N PRO A 273 14.50 6.46 4.81
CA PRO A 273 13.06 6.22 4.79
C PRO A 273 12.50 6.17 6.21
N GLN A 274 11.27 6.66 6.39
CA GLN A 274 10.59 6.65 7.69
C GLN A 274 9.76 5.37 7.92
N GLY A 275 9.51 4.58 6.88
CA GLY A 275 8.81 3.30 6.96
C GLY A 275 9.02 2.40 5.75
N ALA A 276 8.19 1.36 5.62
CA ALA A 276 8.37 0.25 4.68
C ALA A 276 9.77 -0.38 4.81
N PHE A 277 10.25 -1.12 3.81
CA PHE A 277 11.57 -1.78 3.84
C PHE A 277 12.35 -1.57 2.55
N TYR A 278 12.17 -0.42 1.92
CA TYR A 278 12.81 -0.06 0.66
C TYR A 278 13.77 1.12 0.85
N LEU A 279 14.79 1.16 0.00
CA LEU A 279 15.64 2.33 -0.18
C LEU A 279 15.54 2.76 -1.65
N PHE A 280 15.05 3.98 -1.87
CA PHE A 280 15.02 4.57 -3.20
C PHE A 280 16.29 5.37 -3.43
N VAL A 281 17.27 4.70 -4.04
CA VAL A 281 18.65 5.17 -4.17
C VAL A 281 18.81 5.94 -5.48
N SER A 282 19.30 7.17 -5.40
CA SER A 282 19.74 7.90 -6.58
C SER A 282 21.12 7.42 -7.00
N CYS A 283 21.25 7.08 -8.28
CA CYS A 283 22.51 6.78 -8.96
C CYS A 283 22.92 7.89 -9.94
N GLU A 284 22.36 9.09 -9.82
CA GLU A 284 22.61 10.21 -10.75
C GLU A 284 24.11 10.53 -10.90
N GLY A 285 24.89 10.40 -9.82
CA GLY A 285 26.34 10.61 -9.84
C GLY A 285 27.15 9.51 -10.57
N LEU A 286 26.48 8.49 -11.10
CA LEU A 286 27.08 7.43 -11.93
C LEU A 286 26.70 7.55 -13.42
N LEU A 287 25.79 8.45 -13.78
CA LEU A 287 25.42 8.65 -15.17
C LEU A 287 26.64 9.13 -15.99
N SER A 288 26.69 8.72 -17.25
CA SER A 288 27.79 8.92 -18.19
C SER A 288 29.12 8.24 -17.81
N LYS A 289 29.17 7.44 -16.74
CA LYS A 289 30.36 6.61 -16.44
C LYS A 289 30.32 5.30 -17.24
N SER A 290 31.50 4.72 -17.44
CA SER A 290 31.66 3.42 -18.09
C SER A 290 31.93 2.31 -17.07
N THR A 291 31.32 1.15 -17.30
CA THR A 291 31.64 -0.10 -16.60
C THR A 291 33.03 -0.59 -16.99
N LYS A 292 33.53 -1.63 -16.30
CA LYS A 292 34.80 -2.28 -16.68
C LYS A 292 34.75 -2.94 -18.07
N SER A 293 33.57 -3.38 -18.50
CA SER A 293 33.30 -3.92 -19.84
C SER A 293 33.14 -2.84 -20.92
N GLY A 294 33.18 -1.55 -20.55
CA GLY A 294 33.06 -0.42 -21.47
C GLY A 294 31.64 0.03 -21.77
N LYS A 295 30.60 -0.60 -21.18
CA LYS A 295 29.20 -0.14 -21.30
C LYS A 295 29.03 1.20 -20.58
N VAL A 296 28.38 2.17 -21.22
CA VAL A 296 28.09 3.48 -20.61
C VAL A 296 26.76 3.41 -19.86
N ILE A 297 26.71 3.97 -18.65
CA ILE A 297 25.50 4.09 -17.83
C ILE A 297 24.77 5.37 -18.21
N ASN A 298 23.69 5.30 -18.99
CA ASN A 298 22.93 6.48 -19.44
C ASN A 298 21.70 6.79 -18.59
N ASN A 299 21.19 5.79 -17.88
CA ASN A 299 20.03 5.89 -17.01
C ASN A 299 20.13 4.88 -15.85
N ASP A 300 19.11 4.87 -14.99
CA ASP A 300 18.99 3.96 -13.85
C ASP A 300 18.82 2.49 -14.24
N LEU A 301 18.18 2.18 -15.38
CA LEU A 301 18.09 0.81 -15.91
C LEU A 301 19.46 0.27 -16.33
N ASP A 302 20.27 1.05 -17.04
CA ASP A 302 21.64 0.67 -17.40
C ASP A 302 22.46 0.34 -16.14
N PHE A 303 22.27 1.12 -15.07
CA PHE A 303 22.93 0.88 -13.78
C PHE A 303 22.41 -0.39 -13.09
N ALA A 304 21.10 -0.61 -13.08
CA ALA A 304 20.51 -1.82 -12.50
C ALA A 304 20.96 -3.09 -13.26
N GLU A 305 20.98 -3.06 -14.59
CA GLU A 305 21.51 -4.14 -15.42
C GLU A 305 22.99 -4.40 -15.12
N TYR A 306 23.79 -3.35 -15.00
CA TYR A 306 25.19 -3.48 -14.60
C TYR A 306 25.37 -4.18 -13.24
N LEU A 307 24.57 -3.81 -12.24
CA LEU A 307 24.59 -4.48 -10.93
C LEU A 307 24.20 -5.96 -11.03
N LEU A 308 23.21 -6.28 -11.88
CA LEU A 308 22.75 -7.65 -12.07
C LEU A 308 23.78 -8.52 -12.80
N GLU A 309 24.28 -8.05 -13.94
CA GLU A 309 25.16 -8.82 -14.81
C GLU A 309 26.57 -8.97 -14.24
N ASP A 310 27.15 -7.89 -13.73
CA ASP A 310 28.55 -7.89 -13.28
C ASP A 310 28.70 -8.25 -11.80
N HIS A 311 27.66 -8.05 -10.97
CA HIS A 311 27.74 -8.21 -9.51
C HIS A 311 26.67 -9.13 -8.91
N LEU A 312 25.74 -9.66 -9.71
CA LEU A 312 24.66 -10.54 -9.26
C LEU A 312 23.77 -9.90 -8.16
N VAL A 313 23.55 -8.59 -8.25
CA VAL A 313 22.64 -7.84 -7.36
C VAL A 313 21.39 -7.46 -8.15
N ALA A 314 20.24 -8.00 -7.72
CA ALA A 314 18.92 -7.80 -8.32
C ALA A 314 18.00 -6.89 -7.49
#